data_AF-A0A1W9GG90-F1
#
_entry.id   AF-A0A1W9GG90-F1
#
_cell.length_a   1.000
_cell.length_b   1.000
_cell.length_c   1.000
_cell.angle_alpha   90.00
_cell.angle_beta   90.00
_cell.angle_gamma   90.00
#
_symmetry.space_group_name_H-M   'P 1'
#
loop_
_entity.id
_entity.type
_entity.pdbx_description
1 polymer ?
#
loop_
_entity_poly.entity_id
_entity_poly.type
_entity_poly.pdbx_seq_one_letter_code
_entity_poly.pdbx_strand_id
1 'polypeptide(L)' 'MGFSPHVSHIDIRIPHAVTEQEFLRLAVQAAARKFRELHAGASSPVRRPGARISPTPAQAG' A
#
# COMPACT_ATOMS: atom_id res chain seq x y z
N MET A 1 3.44 31.31 -1.35
CA MET A 1 2.72 30.51 -2.36
C MET A 1 3.57 29.29 -2.67
N GLY A 2 3.16 28.11 -2.21
CA GLY A 2 3.86 26.85 -2.51
C GLY A 2 2.87 25.89 -3.16
N PHE A 3 2.91 25.78 -4.49
CA PHE A 3 2.17 24.75 -5.19
C PHE A 3 2.85 23.41 -4.89
N SER A 4 2.22 22.57 -4.05
CA SER A 4 2.55 21.15 -4.05
C SER A 4 2.33 20.65 -5.48
N PRO A 5 3.26 19.90 -6.09
CA PRO A 5 3.07 19.36 -7.42
C PRO A 5 1.88 18.40 -7.36
N HIS A 6 0.73 18.85 -7.85
CA HIS A 6 -0.43 18.00 -8.04
C HIS A 6 -0.02 16.95 -9.08
N VAL A 7 0.30 15.74 -8.62
CA VAL A 7 0.52 14.60 -9.49
C VAL A 7 -0.83 14.28 -10.14
N SER A 8 -1.08 14.85 -11.32
CA SER A 8 -2.38 14.74 -12.01
C SER A 8 -2.61 13.35 -12.60
N HIS A 9 -1.56 12.54 -12.74
CA HIS A 9 -1.63 11.16 -13.22
C HIS A 9 -0.40 10.36 -12.75
N ILE A 10 -0.54 9.03 -12.72
CA ILE A 10 0.52 8.10 -12.34
C ILE A 10 0.78 7.16 -13.52
N ASP A 11 1.99 7.20 -14.06
CA ASP A 11 2.44 6.24 -15.06
C ASP A 11 2.78 4.90 -14.41
N ILE A 12 2.17 3.83 -14.92
CA ILE A 12 2.48 2.45 -14.53
C ILE A 12 2.77 1.60 -15.75
N ARG A 13 3.82 0.78 -15.66
CA ARG A 13 4.15 -0.22 -16.67
C ARG A 13 3.52 -1.55 -16.28
N ILE A 14 2.72 -2.11 -17.18
CA ILE A 14 2.04 -3.39 -16.99
C ILE A 14 2.69 -4.39 -17.96
N PRO A 15 3.14 -5.57 -17.49
CA PRO A 15 3.64 -6.60 -18.38
C PRO A 15 2.54 -7.10 -19.32
N HIS A 16 2.94 -7.74 -20.42
CA HIS A 16 1.98 -8.29 -21.37
C HIS A 16 1.04 -9.29 -20.67
N ALA A 17 -0.26 -9.12 -20.89
CA ALA A 17 -1.31 -9.98 -20.37
C ALA A 17 -2.09 -10.59 -21.54
N VAL A 18 -2.44 -11.87 -21.41
CA VAL A 18 -3.12 -12.60 -22.49
C VAL A 18 -4.64 -12.36 -22.44
N THR A 19 -5.15 -12.00 -21.26
CA THR A 19 -6.58 -11.71 -21.05
C THR A 19 -6.80 -10.35 -20.40
N GLU A 20 -7.98 -9.77 -20.58
CA GLU A 20 -8.37 -8.51 -19.96
C GLU A 20 -8.39 -8.61 -18.42
N GLN A 21 -8.89 -9.72 -17.87
CA GLN A 21 -8.92 -9.94 -16.42
C GLN A 21 -7.51 -9.96 -15.82
N GLU A 22 -6.57 -10.62 -16.50
CA GLU A 22 -5.16 -10.65 -16.09
C GLU A 22 -4.54 -9.25 -16.18
N PHE A 23 -4.79 -8.53 -17.26
CA PHE A 23 -4.36 -7.14 -17.44
C PHE A 23 -4.83 -6.26 -16.27
N LEU A 24 -6.13 -6.30 -15.96
CA LEU A 24 -6.73 -5.50 -14.88
C LEU A 24 -6.13 -5.87 -13.51
N ARG A 25 -5.92 -7.16 -13.24
CA ARG A 25 -5.29 -7.60 -11.99
C ARG A 25 -3.88 -7.01 -11.85
N LEU A 26 -3.07 -7.07 -12.92
CA LEU A 26 -1.71 -6.54 -12.93
C LEU A 26 -1.69 -5.01 -12.83
N ALA A 27 -2.59 -4.33 -13.54
CA ALA A 27 -2.75 -2.88 -13.51
C ALA A 27 -3.04 -2.37 -12.10
N VAL A 28 -4.02 -2.95 -11.42
CA VAL A 28 -4.42 -2.55 -10.06
C VAL A 28 -3.28 -2.78 -9.07
N GLN A 29 -2.56 -3.91 -9.17
CA GLN A 29 -1.41 -4.18 -8.31
C GLN A 29 -0.27 -3.16 -8.52
N ALA A 30 0.05 -2.84 -9.77
CA ALA A 30 1.07 -1.85 -10.11
C ALA A 30 0.68 -0.45 -9.62
N ALA A 31 -0.58 -0.04 -9.84
CA ALA A 31 -1.13 1.22 -9.35
C ALA A 31 -1.05 1.34 -7.82
N ALA A 32 -1.51 0.32 -7.09
CA ALA A 32 -1.49 0.31 -5.63
C ALA A 32 -0.07 0.31 -5.06
N ARG A 33 0.89 -0.35 -5.72
CA ARG A 33 2.30 -0.27 -5.35
C ARG A 33 2.84 1.15 -5.54
N LYS A 34 2.65 1.74 -6.72
CA LYS A 34 3.16 3.08 -7.04
C LYS A 34 2.54 4.17 -6.15
N PHE A 35 1.24 4.07 -5.88
CA PHE A 35 0.56 4.93 -4.91
C PHE A 35 1.21 4.86 -3.54
N ARG A 36 1.44 3.63 -3.03
CA ARG A 36 2.14 3.43 -1.76
C ARG A 36 3.56 3.97 -1.78
N GLU A 37 4.34 3.79 -2.84
CA GLU A 37 5.69 4.37 -2.92
C GLU A 37 5.67 5.90 -2.84
N LEU A 38 4.76 6.54 -3.58
CA LEU A 38 4.58 8.00 -3.55
C LEU A 38 4.11 8.51 -2.19
N HIS A 39 3.34 7.70 -1.47
CA HIS A 39 2.77 8.02 -0.16
C HIS A 39 3.55 7.37 1.01
N ALA A 40 4.61 6.60 0.74
CA ALA A 40 5.39 5.90 1.75
C ALA A 40 6.32 6.87 2.50
N GLY A 41 6.68 7.99 1.87
CA GLY A 41 7.21 9.15 2.59
C GLY A 41 6.21 9.76 3.60
N ALA A 42 4.93 9.38 3.54
CA ALA A 42 3.87 9.78 4.46
C ALA A 42 3.33 8.60 5.30
N SER A 43 3.89 7.38 5.20
CA SER A 43 3.34 6.22 5.90
C SER A 43 3.87 6.14 7.33
N SER A 44 3.15 6.80 8.23
CA SER A 44 2.89 6.20 9.54
C SER A 44 2.33 4.78 9.33
N PRO A 45 2.78 3.78 10.10
CA PRO A 45 2.30 2.41 9.92
C PRO A 45 0.82 2.36 10.27
N VAL A 46 0.01 1.88 9.33
CA VAL A 46 -1.38 1.51 9.57
C VAL A 46 -1.39 0.49 10.72
N ARG A 47 -1.79 0.96 11.91
CA ARG A 47 -2.11 0.13 13.07
C ARG A 47 -3.19 -0.84 12.62
N ARG A 48 -2.84 -2.11 12.41
CA ARG A 48 -3.84 -3.17 12.31
C ARG A 48 -4.57 -3.23 13.66
N PRO A 49 -5.90 -3.06 13.73
CA PRO A 49 -6.65 -3.44 14.92
C PRO A 49 -6.65 -4.97 14.97
N GLY A 50 -5.62 -5.53 15.60
CA GLY A 50 -5.39 -6.98 15.60
C GLY A 50 -4.02 -7.43 16.10
N ALA A 51 -3.20 -6.53 16.65
CA ALA A 51 -2.05 -6.93 17.46
C ALA A 51 -2.57 -7.51 18.78
N ARG A 52 -2.90 -8.80 18.70
CA ARG A 52 -2.99 -9.80 19.77
C ARG A 52 -2.31 -9.32 21.05
N ILE A 53 -3.11 -8.92 22.05
CA ILE A 53 -2.63 -8.81 23.41
C ILE A 53 -2.22 -10.21 23.86
N SER A 54 -0.92 -10.46 23.94
CA SER A 54 -0.39 -11.63 24.63
C SER A 54 -0.81 -11.52 26.10
N PRO A 55 -1.44 -12.53 26.70
CA PRO A 55 -1.61 -12.53 28.15
C PRO A 55 -0.22 -12.73 28.77
N THR A 56 0.23 -11.75 29.56
CA THR A 56 1.39 -11.87 30.44
C THR A 56 1.19 -13.07 31.36
N PRO A 57 2.15 -14.00 31.53
CA PRO A 57 2.06 -14.98 32.61
C PRO A 57 2.27 -14.23 33.93
N ALA A 58 1.21 -14.15 34.75
CA ALA A 58 1.32 -13.65 36.10
C ALA A 58 2.24 -14.59 36.90
N GLN A 59 3.25 -13.96 37.48
CA GLN A 59 4.34 -14.53 38.26
C GLN A 59 3.81 -15.33 39.45
N ALA A 60 4.49 -16.44 39.74
CA ALA A 60 4.29 -17.30 40.90
C ALA A 60 4.33 -16.52 42.22
N GLY A 61 3.42 -16.87 43.12
CA GLY A 61 3.42 -16.52 44.54
C GLY A 61 2.91 -17.72 45.33
#